data_AF-A0A1B8ZBV2-F1
#
_entry.id   AF-A0A1B8ZBV2-F1
#
_cell.length_a   1.000
_cell.length_b   1.000
_cell.length_c   1.000
_cell.angle_alpha   90.00
_cell.angle_beta   90.00
_cell.angle_gamma   90.00
#
_symmetry.space_group_name_H-M   'P 1'
#
loop_
_entity.id
_entity.type
_entity.pdbx_description
1 polymer ?
#
loop_
_entity_poly.entity_id
_entity_poly.type
_entity_poly.pdbx_seq_one_letter_code
_entity_poly.pdbx_strand_id
1 'polypeptide(L)'
;MQKFNTHIIQKNETLKSIATLYGLDADTLKLFHNNHCQVKDMILIELTGQKELYIPRIAVADQNKKVQFGRGNSIVFRPERSFSKYGVIVNLETGNRKNELKYETSVRWLKNESNLYFFEIDRTSNLYLNEEEINEIADTLAYKTSKVLYPLQISVDEHGKFRQVENLSVFKERWTNVKEEVYKEFEGDIVDKYCEKIENIIYEPEAISFYLKNDYFIRTLFFGIYQSFGQRFKIEGEESFPVVDNPIEPKYKIHVEVDPVKDEYDLVNISGEGKLNDERTVYDFINESPFSMTIQDHPVMNDNGNFRIQYYLNGETLLPETLYLECSMMLEEEKKISVVITAISE
;
A
#
# COMPACT_ATOMS: atom_id res chain seq x y z
N MET A 1 -12.86 -1.52 11.11
CA MET A 1 -12.59 -2.80 11.80
C MET A 1 -13.60 -3.06 12.92
N GLN A 2 -13.76 -4.33 13.34
CA GLN A 2 -14.66 -4.72 14.42
C GLN A 2 -14.18 -4.14 15.77
N LYS A 3 -15.08 -3.55 16.55
CA LYS A 3 -14.72 -2.87 17.83
C LYS A 3 -14.48 -3.84 18.98
N PHE A 4 -15.13 -5.00 18.96
CA PHE A 4 -15.09 -6.03 20.00
C PHE A 4 -15.47 -7.39 19.41
N ASN A 5 -15.00 -8.46 20.04
CA ASN A 5 -15.39 -9.83 19.72
C ASN A 5 -16.69 -10.18 20.46
N THR A 6 -17.44 -11.15 19.94
CA THR A 6 -18.63 -11.68 20.59
C THR A 6 -18.42 -13.13 20.94
N HIS A 7 -18.67 -13.50 22.19
CA HIS A 7 -18.68 -14.88 22.65
C HIS A 7 -20.11 -15.31 22.97
N ILE A 8 -20.56 -16.39 22.36
CA ILE A 8 -21.87 -16.99 22.62
C ILE A 8 -21.76 -17.90 23.84
N ILE A 9 -22.49 -17.56 24.90
CA ILE A 9 -22.42 -18.26 26.19
C ILE A 9 -22.97 -19.68 26.02
N GLN A 10 -22.14 -20.66 26.36
CA GLN A 10 -22.48 -22.07 26.36
C GLN A 10 -23.06 -22.51 27.71
N LYS A 11 -23.71 -23.68 27.69
CA LYS A 11 -24.29 -24.26 28.90
C LYS A 11 -23.20 -24.52 29.95
N ASN A 12 -23.43 -24.04 31.18
CA ASN A 12 -22.54 -24.14 32.34
C ASN A 12 -21.31 -23.22 32.33
N GLU A 13 -21.19 -22.30 31.37
CA GLU A 13 -20.17 -21.27 31.46
C GLU A 13 -20.50 -20.23 32.52
N THR A 14 -19.45 -19.71 33.15
CA THR A 14 -19.53 -18.62 34.12
C THR A 14 -18.75 -17.43 33.59
N LEU A 15 -19.05 -16.22 34.07
CA LEU A 15 -18.27 -15.03 33.72
C LEU A 15 -16.77 -15.26 33.97
N LYS A 16 -16.42 -15.95 35.06
CA LYS A 16 -15.03 -16.26 35.42
C LYS A 16 -14.36 -17.24 34.45
N SER A 17 -15.06 -18.31 34.05
CA SER A 17 -14.50 -19.28 33.09
C SER A 17 -14.29 -18.63 31.72
N ILE A 18 -15.22 -17.79 31.27
CA ILE A 18 -15.10 -17.06 30.01
C ILE A 18 -13.96 -16.03 30.10
N ALA A 19 -13.86 -15.25 31.18
CA ALA A 19 -12.76 -14.32 31.37
C ALA A 19 -11.40 -15.02 31.34
N THR A 20 -11.29 -16.18 32.00
CA THR A 20 -10.07 -17.01 32.00
C THR A 20 -9.71 -17.49 30.59
N LEU A 21 -10.71 -17.91 29.79
CA LEU A 21 -10.49 -18.34 28.40
C LEU A 21 -9.80 -17.27 27.55
N TYR A 22 -10.14 -16.00 27.76
CA TYR A 22 -9.58 -14.87 27.01
C TYR A 22 -8.41 -14.17 27.71
N GLY A 23 -7.93 -14.71 28.83
CA GLY A 23 -6.83 -14.13 29.62
C GLY A 23 -7.19 -12.79 30.26
N LEU A 24 -8.46 -12.58 30.61
CA LEU A 24 -8.99 -11.38 31.24
C LEU A 24 -9.34 -11.63 32.70
N ASP A 25 -9.33 -10.56 33.49
CA ASP A 25 -10.02 -10.54 34.77
C ASP A 25 -11.54 -10.46 34.58
N ALA A 26 -12.30 -11.12 35.46
CA ALA A 26 -13.76 -11.21 35.34
C ALA A 26 -14.46 -9.85 35.48
N ASP A 27 -13.98 -8.96 36.35
CA ASP A 27 -14.53 -7.61 36.49
C ASP A 27 -14.17 -6.74 35.28
N THR A 28 -13.00 -6.97 34.68
CA THR A 28 -12.61 -6.31 33.43
C THR A 28 -13.52 -6.72 32.28
N LEU A 29 -13.80 -8.02 32.11
CA LEU A 29 -14.74 -8.52 31.11
C LEU A 29 -16.16 -7.97 31.36
N LYS A 30 -16.61 -7.97 32.63
CA LYS A 30 -17.90 -7.41 33.04
C LYS A 30 -18.03 -5.94 32.65
N LEU A 31 -17.04 -5.13 33.03
CA LEU A 31 -17.02 -3.70 32.74
C LEU A 31 -17.03 -3.44 31.23
N PHE A 32 -16.22 -4.18 30.48
CA PHE A 32 -16.17 -4.02 29.03
C PHE A 32 -17.52 -4.37 28.40
N HIS A 33 -18.13 -5.50 28.74
CA HIS A 33 -19.43 -5.90 28.20
C HIS A 33 -20.53 -4.87 28.54
N ASN A 34 -20.61 -4.44 29.81
CA ASN A 34 -21.63 -3.48 30.26
C ASN A 34 -21.53 -2.11 29.57
N ASN A 35 -20.33 -1.70 29.17
CA ASN A 35 -20.13 -0.46 28.41
C ASN A 35 -20.57 -0.55 26.94
N HIS A 36 -20.87 -1.76 26.44
CA HIS A 36 -21.20 -2.00 25.04
C HIS A 36 -22.57 -2.68 24.84
N CYS A 37 -23.25 -3.12 25.91
CA CYS A 37 -24.55 -3.79 25.84
C CYS A 37 -25.72 -2.85 26.19
N GLN A 38 -26.94 -3.33 25.94
CA GLN A 38 -28.15 -2.67 26.44
C GLN A 38 -28.31 -2.91 27.95
N VAL A 39 -29.04 -2.03 28.63
CA VAL A 39 -29.26 -2.11 30.10
C VAL A 39 -29.81 -3.47 30.54
N LYS A 40 -30.70 -4.07 29.75
CA LYS A 40 -31.30 -5.38 30.04
C LYS A 40 -30.31 -6.54 30.04
N ASP A 41 -29.19 -6.38 29.34
CA ASP A 41 -28.17 -7.41 29.16
C ASP A 41 -26.98 -7.21 30.10
N MET A 42 -26.97 -6.12 30.90
CA MET A 42 -25.91 -5.82 31.84
C MET A 42 -25.73 -6.91 32.89
N ILE A 43 -24.47 -7.15 33.25
CA ILE A 43 -24.08 -8.08 34.30
C ILE A 43 -23.83 -7.29 35.58
N LEU A 44 -24.65 -7.56 36.60
CA LEU A 44 -24.48 -6.93 37.91
C LEU A 44 -23.45 -7.68 38.76
N ILE A 45 -23.64 -9.00 38.89
CA ILE A 45 -22.82 -9.87 39.74
C ILE A 45 -22.31 -11.07 38.92
N GLU A 46 -23.22 -11.84 38.36
CA GLU A 46 -22.94 -13.05 37.58
C GLU A 46 -23.84 -13.16 36.35
N LEU A 47 -23.60 -14.17 35.50
CA LEU A 47 -24.46 -14.43 34.34
C LEU A 47 -25.80 -14.99 34.81
N THR A 48 -26.89 -14.28 34.52
CA THR A 48 -28.25 -14.62 34.98
C THR A 48 -29.22 -14.88 33.82
N GLY A 49 -28.78 -14.71 32.57
CA GLY A 49 -29.59 -14.95 31.39
C GLY A 49 -29.04 -14.36 30.08
N GLN A 50 -27.85 -13.74 30.12
CA GLN A 50 -27.16 -13.24 28.94
C GLN A 50 -26.89 -14.39 27.96
N LYS A 51 -27.09 -14.11 26.66
CA LYS A 51 -26.80 -15.08 25.58
C LYS A 51 -25.42 -14.89 24.97
N GLU A 52 -24.89 -13.68 25.04
CA GLU A 52 -23.61 -13.31 24.46
C GLU A 52 -22.86 -12.32 25.36
N LEU A 53 -21.53 -12.32 25.26
CA LEU A 53 -20.65 -11.32 25.87
C LEU A 53 -19.86 -10.58 24.80
N TYR A 54 -19.65 -9.28 25.03
CA TYR A 54 -18.74 -8.46 24.25
C TYR A 54 -17.38 -8.47 24.93
N ILE A 55 -16.34 -8.77 24.15
CA ILE A 55 -14.99 -9.00 24.64
C ILE A 55 -14.05 -8.01 23.92
N PRO A 56 -13.07 -7.42 24.62
CA PRO A 56 -12.05 -6.60 23.98
C PRO A 56 -11.45 -7.31 22.76
N ARG A 57 -11.31 -6.60 21.65
CA ARG A 57 -10.77 -7.16 20.39
C ARG A 57 -9.43 -7.87 20.58
N ILE A 58 -8.57 -7.35 21.47
CA ILE A 58 -7.25 -7.91 21.81
C ILE A 58 -7.31 -9.22 22.59
N ALA A 59 -8.46 -9.58 23.15
CA ALA A 59 -8.61 -10.74 24.00
C ALA A 59 -9.11 -11.91 23.16
N VAL A 60 -8.18 -12.82 22.86
CA VAL A 60 -8.35 -14.02 22.04
C VAL A 60 -8.08 -15.25 22.88
N ALA A 61 -8.78 -16.34 22.58
CA ALA A 61 -8.58 -17.61 23.28
C ALA A 61 -7.21 -18.23 22.93
N ASP A 62 -6.90 -18.27 21.63
CA ASP A 62 -5.58 -18.67 21.14
C ASP A 62 -4.61 -17.47 21.16
N GLN A 63 -3.64 -17.50 22.08
CA GLN A 63 -2.63 -16.46 22.19
C GLN A 63 -1.71 -16.39 20.95
N ASN A 64 -1.59 -17.47 20.18
CA ASN A 64 -0.81 -17.49 18.94
C ASN A 64 -1.42 -16.61 17.85
N LYS A 65 -2.72 -16.28 17.96
CA LYS A 65 -3.38 -15.32 17.05
C LYS A 65 -2.99 -13.87 17.33
N LYS A 66 -2.38 -13.53 18.46
CA LYS A 66 -1.93 -12.16 18.72
C LYS A 66 -0.76 -11.79 17.83
N VAL A 67 -0.79 -10.59 17.28
CA VAL A 67 0.33 -10.02 16.53
C VAL A 67 1.47 -9.69 17.49
N GLN A 68 2.69 -10.08 17.13
CA GLN A 68 3.89 -9.82 17.92
C GLN A 68 4.44 -8.43 17.58
N PHE A 69 3.89 -7.41 18.22
CA PHE A 69 4.35 -6.04 18.02
C PHE A 69 5.67 -5.72 18.74
N GLY A 70 6.41 -4.75 18.20
CA GLY A 70 7.45 -4.05 18.91
C GLY A 70 6.92 -2.99 19.88
N ARG A 71 7.84 -2.17 20.42
CA ARG A 71 7.51 -1.09 21.36
C ARG A 71 6.50 -0.12 20.74
N GLY A 72 5.44 0.20 21.50
CA GLY A 72 4.41 1.14 21.04
C GLY A 72 3.43 0.53 20.05
N ASN A 73 3.29 -0.81 20.05
CA ASN A 73 2.51 -1.54 19.07
C ASN A 73 3.02 -1.30 17.64
N SER A 74 4.34 -1.41 17.46
CA SER A 74 4.98 -1.20 16.16
C SER A 74 5.05 -2.46 15.32
N ILE A 75 4.81 -2.32 14.02
CA ILE A 75 5.17 -3.32 13.03
C ILE A 75 6.64 -3.11 12.68
N VAL A 76 7.47 -4.11 12.93
CA VAL A 76 8.93 -3.98 12.80
C VAL A 76 9.35 -4.48 11.42
N PHE A 77 10.02 -3.63 10.65
CA PHE A 77 10.55 -4.00 9.35
C PHE A 77 11.77 -4.92 9.51
N ARG A 78 11.71 -6.14 8.96
CA ARG A 78 12.79 -7.13 9.01
C ARG A 78 12.96 -7.83 7.66
N PRO A 79 13.42 -7.11 6.63
CA PRO A 79 13.51 -7.67 5.28
C PRO A 79 14.76 -8.50 5.03
N GLU A 80 15.65 -8.68 6.01
CA GLU A 80 16.96 -9.27 5.78
C GLU A 80 16.86 -10.67 5.15
N ARG A 81 17.62 -10.86 4.06
CA ARG A 81 17.67 -12.11 3.28
C ARG A 81 16.34 -12.49 2.62
N SER A 82 15.39 -11.57 2.51
CA SER A 82 14.13 -11.84 1.83
C SER A 82 14.32 -11.93 0.31
N PHE A 83 13.51 -12.79 -0.29
CA PHE A 83 13.28 -12.86 -1.72
C PHE A 83 11.82 -13.19 -1.93
N SER A 84 11.08 -12.31 -2.60
CA SER A 84 9.66 -12.45 -2.85
C SER A 84 9.37 -12.25 -4.33
N LYS A 85 8.47 -13.06 -4.88
CA LYS A 85 7.87 -12.85 -6.19
C LYS A 85 6.45 -12.35 -6.00
N TYR A 86 6.04 -11.40 -6.83
CA TYR A 86 4.73 -10.79 -6.76
C TYR A 86 4.08 -10.73 -8.13
N GLY A 87 2.78 -11.04 -8.17
CA GLY A 87 1.89 -10.65 -9.25
C GLY A 87 1.36 -9.25 -8.96
N VAL A 88 1.37 -8.39 -9.97
CA VAL A 88 0.98 -7.00 -9.86
C VAL A 88 -0.14 -6.71 -10.85
N ILE A 89 -1.18 -6.04 -10.37
CA ILE A 89 -2.28 -5.53 -11.19
C ILE A 89 -2.40 -4.04 -10.91
N VAL A 90 -2.27 -3.19 -11.92
CA VAL A 90 -2.51 -1.75 -11.83
C VAL A 90 -3.72 -1.40 -12.70
N ASN A 91 -4.76 -0.85 -12.10
CA ASN A 91 -5.92 -0.32 -12.81
C ASN A 91 -5.83 1.20 -12.86
N LEU A 92 -5.97 1.77 -14.05
CA LEU A 92 -6.04 3.19 -14.32
C LEU A 92 -7.43 3.49 -14.89
N GLU A 93 -8.22 4.27 -14.17
CA GLU A 93 -9.57 4.66 -14.56
C GLU A 93 -9.67 6.18 -14.74
N THR A 94 -10.32 6.62 -15.80
CA THR A 94 -10.66 8.04 -16.04
C THR A 94 -12.06 8.08 -16.63
N GLY A 95 -13.04 8.53 -15.84
CA GLY A 95 -14.44 8.47 -16.22
C GLY A 95 -14.85 7.03 -16.58
N ASN A 96 -15.29 6.82 -17.82
CA ASN A 96 -15.68 5.49 -18.31
C ASN A 96 -14.51 4.67 -18.90
N ARG A 97 -13.32 5.27 -19.06
CA ARG A 97 -12.14 4.59 -19.61
C ARG A 97 -11.43 3.83 -18.50
N LYS A 98 -11.09 2.57 -18.76
CA LYS A 98 -10.35 1.71 -17.84
C LYS A 98 -9.22 1.02 -18.60
N ASN A 99 -8.03 1.06 -18.02
CA ASN A 99 -6.89 0.26 -18.47
C ASN A 99 -6.37 -0.56 -17.30
N GLU A 100 -6.05 -1.81 -17.57
CA GLU A 100 -5.46 -2.73 -16.59
C GLU A 100 -4.09 -3.19 -17.08
N LEU A 101 -3.10 -3.07 -16.20
CA LEU A 101 -1.74 -3.52 -16.41
C LEU A 101 -1.45 -4.72 -15.50
N LYS A 102 -1.02 -5.86 -16.06
CA LYS A 102 -0.62 -7.03 -15.28
C LYS A 102 0.81 -7.45 -15.59
N TYR A 103 1.58 -7.77 -14.55
CA TYR A 103 2.94 -8.33 -14.69
C TYR A 103 3.38 -9.00 -13.39
N GLU A 104 4.47 -9.76 -13.46
CA GLU A 104 5.16 -10.34 -12.32
C GLU A 104 6.51 -9.67 -12.11
N THR A 105 6.90 -9.56 -10.84
CA THR A 105 8.15 -8.94 -10.43
C THR A 105 8.74 -9.67 -9.24
N SER A 106 10.06 -9.62 -9.09
CA SER A 106 10.78 -10.15 -7.95
C SER A 106 11.41 -9.02 -7.15
N VAL A 107 11.46 -9.16 -5.84
CA VAL A 107 12.07 -8.21 -4.91
C VAL A 107 13.04 -8.98 -4.03
N ARG A 108 14.32 -8.64 -4.13
CA ARG A 108 15.40 -9.29 -3.39
C ARG A 108 16.07 -8.30 -2.47
N TRP A 109 16.16 -8.63 -1.18
CA TRP A 109 17.01 -7.88 -0.27
C TRP A 109 18.48 -8.02 -0.67
N LEU A 110 19.21 -6.91 -0.67
CA LEU A 110 20.64 -6.86 -1.00
C LEU A 110 21.50 -6.67 0.24
N LYS A 111 21.25 -5.58 0.97
CA LYS A 111 22.05 -5.15 2.13
C LYS A 111 21.28 -4.14 2.96
N ASN A 112 21.82 -3.83 4.14
CA ASN A 112 21.44 -2.70 4.97
C ASN A 112 22.68 -1.84 5.28
N GLU A 113 22.55 -0.52 5.21
CA GLU A 113 23.63 0.43 5.47
C GLU A 113 23.04 1.77 5.93
N SER A 114 23.59 2.36 7.00
CA SER A 114 23.17 3.69 7.50
C SER A 114 21.65 3.86 7.70
N ASN A 115 20.99 2.85 8.29
CA ASN A 115 19.53 2.77 8.50
C ASN A 115 18.68 2.70 7.21
N LEU A 116 19.31 2.48 6.05
CA LEU A 116 18.63 2.19 4.80
C LEU A 116 18.71 0.69 4.48
N TYR A 117 17.67 0.20 3.84
CA TYR A 117 17.59 -1.16 3.29
C TYR A 117 17.59 -1.08 1.77
N PHE A 118 18.39 -1.92 1.13
CA PHE A 118 18.58 -1.91 -0.31
C PHE A 118 17.97 -3.15 -0.92
N PHE A 119 17.23 -2.96 -2.02
CA PHE A 119 16.55 -4.03 -2.73
C PHE A 119 16.88 -3.98 -4.22
N GLU A 120 16.95 -5.16 -4.83
CA GLU A 120 16.88 -5.31 -6.28
C GLU A 120 15.46 -5.74 -6.67
N ILE A 121 14.91 -5.05 -7.67
CA ILE A 121 13.61 -5.34 -8.26
C ILE A 121 13.83 -5.74 -9.71
N ASP A 122 13.24 -6.85 -10.13
CA ASP A 122 13.33 -7.32 -11.51
C ASP A 122 11.99 -7.80 -12.01
N ARG A 123 11.63 -7.43 -13.25
CA ARG A 123 10.37 -7.85 -13.87
C ARG A 123 10.53 -9.23 -14.47
N THR A 124 9.80 -10.22 -13.95
CA THR A 124 9.99 -11.64 -14.26
C THR A 124 9.04 -12.18 -15.32
N SER A 125 8.04 -11.40 -15.77
CA SER A 125 7.10 -11.79 -16.83
C SER A 125 7.02 -10.76 -17.97
N ASN A 126 6.28 -11.13 -19.01
CA ASN A 126 5.74 -10.16 -19.97
C ASN A 126 4.69 -9.26 -19.30
N LEU A 127 4.43 -8.12 -19.92
CA LEU A 127 3.44 -7.15 -19.47
C LEU A 127 2.17 -7.35 -20.30
N TYR A 128 1.03 -7.43 -19.63
CA TYR A 128 -0.28 -7.62 -20.24
C TYR A 128 -1.10 -6.34 -20.03
N LEU A 129 -1.76 -5.88 -21.09
CA LEU A 129 -2.61 -4.70 -21.07
C LEU A 129 -4.03 -5.12 -21.46
N ASN A 130 -5.00 -4.88 -20.57
CA ASN A 130 -6.41 -5.23 -20.79
C ASN A 130 -6.63 -6.71 -21.18
N GLU A 131 -5.97 -7.62 -20.46
CA GLU A 131 -5.98 -9.09 -20.71
C GLU A 131 -5.38 -9.56 -22.04
N GLU A 132 -4.97 -8.64 -22.92
CA GLU A 132 -4.26 -8.96 -24.14
C GLU A 132 -2.74 -8.84 -23.92
N GLU A 133 -1.98 -9.77 -24.51
CA GLU A 133 -0.55 -9.55 -24.67
C GLU A 133 -0.37 -8.37 -25.62
N ILE A 134 0.61 -7.53 -25.32
CA ILE A 134 0.90 -6.30 -26.05
C ILE A 134 1.07 -6.58 -27.55
N ASN A 135 0.08 -6.15 -28.35
CA ASN A 135 0.04 -6.42 -29.80
C ASN A 135 0.10 -5.13 -30.64
N GLU A 136 -0.14 -3.95 -30.06
CA GLU A 136 0.04 -2.69 -30.76
C GLU A 136 1.53 -2.29 -30.81
N ILE A 137 1.95 -1.67 -31.92
CA ILE A 137 3.33 -1.22 -32.12
C ILE A 137 3.77 -0.26 -31.00
N ALA A 138 2.90 0.67 -30.60
CA ALA A 138 3.19 1.65 -29.55
C ALA A 138 3.42 0.98 -28.18
N ASP A 139 2.55 0.04 -27.82
CA ASP A 139 2.67 -0.71 -26.57
C ASP A 139 3.91 -1.61 -26.60
N THR A 140 4.22 -2.22 -27.75
CA THR A 140 5.39 -3.09 -27.91
C THR A 140 6.69 -2.30 -27.75
N LEU A 141 6.75 -1.09 -28.34
CA LEU A 141 7.84 -0.16 -28.14
C LEU A 141 7.99 0.21 -26.67
N ALA A 142 6.90 0.60 -26.00
CA ALA A 142 6.92 0.94 -24.57
C ALA A 142 7.40 -0.24 -23.69
N TYR A 143 6.94 -1.45 -23.99
CA TYR A 143 7.40 -2.64 -23.27
C TYR A 143 8.88 -2.92 -23.50
N LYS A 144 9.36 -2.91 -24.74
CA LYS A 144 10.78 -3.16 -25.04
C LYS A 144 11.69 -2.10 -24.42
N THR A 145 11.35 -0.82 -24.54
CA THR A 145 12.16 0.26 -23.95
C THR A 145 12.14 0.21 -22.43
N SER A 146 11.01 -0.13 -21.79
CA SER A 146 10.93 -0.23 -20.32
C SER A 146 11.88 -1.27 -19.71
N LYS A 147 12.37 -2.25 -20.49
CA LYS A 147 13.37 -3.23 -20.03
C LYS A 147 14.67 -2.58 -19.56
N VAL A 148 14.99 -1.38 -20.03
CA VAL A 148 16.19 -0.65 -19.61
C VAL A 148 16.25 -0.39 -18.10
N LEU A 149 15.07 -0.26 -17.46
CA LEU A 149 14.92 0.07 -16.04
C LEU A 149 15.29 -1.11 -15.13
N TYR A 150 15.28 -2.34 -15.65
CA TYR A 150 15.42 -3.56 -14.86
C TYR A 150 16.74 -4.30 -15.17
N PRO A 151 17.40 -4.91 -14.17
CA PRO A 151 17.07 -4.88 -12.74
C PRO A 151 17.31 -3.49 -12.12
N LEU A 152 16.36 -3.07 -11.31
CA LEU A 152 16.30 -1.79 -10.61
C LEU A 152 16.83 -1.97 -9.18
N GLN A 153 17.64 -1.04 -8.67
CA GLN A 153 18.07 -1.06 -7.27
C GLN A 153 17.52 0.17 -6.56
N ILE A 154 16.87 -0.04 -5.42
CA ILE A 154 16.26 1.03 -4.63
C ILE A 154 16.75 0.99 -3.19
N SER A 155 16.61 2.12 -2.50
CA SER A 155 16.70 2.21 -1.05
C SER A 155 15.37 2.59 -0.42
N VAL A 156 15.16 2.07 0.78
CA VAL A 156 13.99 2.37 1.64
C VAL A 156 14.47 2.63 3.06
N ASP A 157 13.69 3.36 3.84
CA ASP A 157 14.00 3.64 5.25
C ASP A 157 13.59 2.50 6.20
N GLU A 158 13.78 2.72 7.50
CA GLU A 158 13.38 1.81 8.57
C GLU A 158 11.87 1.58 8.68
N HIS A 159 11.06 2.43 8.05
CA HIS A 159 9.61 2.27 7.95
C HIS A 159 9.19 1.52 6.69
N GLY A 160 10.15 1.08 5.87
CA GLY A 160 9.90 0.48 4.56
C GLY A 160 9.33 1.50 3.57
N LYS A 161 9.62 2.80 3.74
CA LYS A 161 9.21 3.86 2.82
C LYS A 161 10.27 4.07 1.75
N PHE A 162 9.84 4.08 0.49
CA PHE A 162 10.71 4.36 -0.65
C PHE A 162 11.47 5.68 -0.49
N ARG A 163 12.77 5.65 -0.79
CA ARG A 163 13.64 6.84 -0.77
C ARG A 163 14.06 7.24 -2.17
N GLN A 164 14.81 6.37 -2.85
CA GLN A 164 15.36 6.66 -4.16
C GLN A 164 15.79 5.40 -4.90
N VAL A 165 16.10 5.60 -6.18
CA VAL A 165 16.75 4.61 -7.04
C VAL A 165 18.26 4.83 -6.96
N GLU A 166 18.99 3.74 -6.74
CA GLU A 166 20.43 3.76 -6.42
C GLU A 166 21.32 3.48 -7.63
N ASN A 167 20.80 2.82 -8.67
CA ASN A 167 21.58 2.39 -9.84
C ASN A 167 21.26 3.15 -11.14
N LEU A 168 20.88 4.43 -11.06
CA LEU A 168 20.49 5.25 -12.22
C LEU A 168 21.53 5.28 -13.34
N SER A 169 22.82 5.27 -13.01
CA SER A 169 23.92 5.34 -13.99
C SER A 169 23.91 4.16 -14.97
N VAL A 170 23.42 2.99 -14.54
CA VAL A 170 23.42 1.75 -15.34
C VAL A 170 22.43 1.83 -16.50
N PHE A 171 21.40 2.67 -16.42
CA PHE A 171 20.40 2.78 -17.48
C PHE A 171 20.97 3.32 -18.79
N LYS A 172 21.94 4.23 -18.71
CA LYS A 172 22.66 4.74 -19.89
C LYS A 172 23.40 3.61 -20.62
N GLU A 173 24.04 2.73 -19.86
CA GLU A 173 24.78 1.59 -20.40
C GLU A 173 23.84 0.53 -21.02
N ARG A 174 22.71 0.26 -20.36
CA ARG A 174 21.70 -0.69 -20.87
C ARG A 174 20.98 -0.17 -22.10
N TRP A 175 20.77 1.14 -22.19
CA TRP A 175 19.99 1.76 -23.26
C TRP A 175 20.57 1.46 -24.64
N THR A 176 21.90 1.44 -24.79
CA THR A 176 22.55 1.09 -26.07
C THR A 176 22.05 -0.26 -26.60
N ASN A 177 22.08 -1.30 -25.76
CA ASN A 177 21.64 -2.64 -26.16
C ASN A 177 20.12 -2.69 -26.40
N VAL A 178 19.33 -2.04 -25.54
CA VAL A 178 17.86 -2.01 -25.70
C VAL A 178 17.45 -1.30 -26.99
N LYS A 179 18.10 -0.17 -27.31
CA LYS A 179 17.88 0.60 -28.53
C LYS A 179 18.18 -0.24 -29.77
N GLU A 180 19.31 -0.95 -29.78
CA GLU A 180 19.65 -1.87 -30.88
C GLU A 180 18.60 -2.97 -31.08
N GLU A 181 18.11 -3.58 -29.99
CA GLU A 181 17.05 -4.60 -30.08
C GLU A 181 15.73 -4.04 -30.61
N VAL A 182 15.37 -2.79 -30.26
CA VAL A 182 14.19 -2.12 -30.81
C VAL A 182 14.33 -1.92 -32.32
N TYR A 183 15.48 -1.46 -32.80
CA TYR A 183 15.70 -1.20 -34.23
C TYR A 183 15.78 -2.46 -35.10
N LYS A 184 15.95 -3.65 -34.52
CA LYS A 184 15.86 -4.91 -35.27
C LYS A 184 14.44 -5.23 -35.73
N GLU A 185 13.44 -4.69 -35.05
CA GLU A 185 12.02 -5.04 -35.24
C GLU A 185 11.17 -3.84 -35.70
N PHE A 186 11.61 -2.61 -35.41
CA PHE A 186 10.88 -1.39 -35.72
C PHE A 186 11.79 -0.37 -36.41
N GLU A 187 11.32 0.21 -37.51
CA GLU A 187 12.03 1.24 -38.27
C GLU A 187 11.11 2.43 -38.60
N GLY A 188 11.71 3.59 -38.84
CA GLY A 188 11.06 4.80 -39.33
C GLY A 188 11.01 5.96 -38.32
N ASP A 189 10.70 7.15 -38.83
CA ASP A 189 10.80 8.42 -38.10
C ASP A 189 10.03 8.47 -36.77
N ILE A 190 8.94 7.71 -36.66
CA ILE A 190 8.13 7.64 -35.42
C ILE A 190 8.90 6.90 -34.32
N VAL A 191 9.57 5.81 -34.68
CA VAL A 191 10.40 5.00 -33.77
C VAL A 191 11.61 5.81 -33.32
N ASP A 192 12.24 6.54 -34.24
CA ASP A 192 13.37 7.42 -33.94
C ASP A 192 13.00 8.48 -32.91
N LYS A 193 11.90 9.21 -33.16
CA LYS A 193 11.39 10.24 -32.23
C LYS A 193 11.01 9.64 -30.87
N TYR A 194 10.49 8.41 -30.86
CA TYR A 194 10.15 7.73 -29.61
C TYR A 194 11.42 7.38 -28.82
N CYS A 195 12.42 6.78 -29.48
CA CYS A 195 13.69 6.44 -28.85
C CYS A 195 14.45 7.67 -28.36
N GLU A 196 14.43 8.77 -29.12
CA GLU A 196 15.03 10.05 -28.72
C GLU A 196 14.39 10.61 -27.44
N LYS A 197 13.06 10.52 -27.30
CA LYS A 197 12.38 10.93 -26.06
C LYS A 197 12.83 10.10 -24.86
N ILE A 198 12.92 8.78 -25.01
CA ILE A 198 13.39 7.89 -23.94
C ILE A 198 14.85 8.18 -23.59
N GLU A 199 15.69 8.40 -24.59
CA GLU A 199 17.10 8.76 -24.44
C GLU A 199 17.24 10.07 -23.65
N ASN A 200 16.47 11.11 -23.98
CA ASN A 200 16.46 12.36 -23.24
C ASN A 200 16.09 12.17 -21.76
N ILE A 201 15.16 11.27 -21.43
CA ILE A 201 14.80 10.96 -20.04
C ILE A 201 15.93 10.21 -19.33
N ILE A 202 16.50 9.18 -19.95
CA ILE A 202 17.58 8.35 -19.38
C ILE A 202 18.84 9.18 -19.14
N TYR A 203 19.07 10.18 -19.99
CA TYR A 203 20.30 10.97 -19.93
C TYR A 203 20.28 12.07 -18.87
N GLU A 204 19.09 12.45 -18.41
CA GLU A 204 18.82 13.45 -17.38
C GLU A 204 18.44 12.77 -16.03
N PRO A 205 19.37 12.67 -15.06
CA PRO A 205 19.15 11.94 -13.79
C PRO A 205 17.91 12.38 -13.02
N GLU A 206 17.61 13.68 -13.03
CA GLU A 206 16.45 14.26 -12.36
C GLU A 206 15.14 13.81 -13.01
N ALA A 207 15.11 13.74 -14.35
CA ALA A 207 13.93 13.31 -15.10
C ALA A 207 13.61 11.83 -14.85
N ILE A 208 14.62 10.96 -14.90
CA ILE A 208 14.42 9.53 -14.62
C ILE A 208 14.09 9.27 -13.15
N SER A 209 14.67 10.03 -12.22
CA SER A 209 14.33 9.96 -10.80
C SER A 209 12.87 10.35 -10.56
N PHE A 210 12.39 11.40 -11.22
CA PHE A 210 10.98 11.81 -11.17
C PHE A 210 10.06 10.73 -11.74
N TYR A 211 10.40 10.15 -12.89
CA TYR A 211 9.64 9.06 -13.50
C TYR A 211 9.52 7.84 -12.58
N LEU A 212 10.64 7.41 -11.97
CA LEU A 212 10.68 6.24 -11.09
C LEU A 212 10.02 6.48 -9.73
N LYS A 213 9.94 7.74 -9.27
CA LYS A 213 9.15 8.10 -8.07
C LYS A 213 7.65 7.88 -8.26
N ASN A 214 7.19 7.81 -9.51
CA ASN A 214 5.79 7.58 -9.86
C ASN A 214 5.47 6.11 -10.12
N ASP A 215 6.42 5.19 -9.89
CA ASP A 215 6.17 3.76 -10.06
C ASP A 215 5.17 3.24 -9.01
N TYR A 216 3.98 2.85 -9.48
CA TYR A 216 2.87 2.44 -8.62
C TYR A 216 3.16 1.19 -7.78
N PHE A 217 3.96 0.26 -8.30
CA PHE A 217 4.34 -0.94 -7.56
C PHE A 217 5.28 -0.59 -6.42
N ILE A 218 6.34 0.17 -6.69
CA ILE A 218 7.30 0.60 -5.67
C ILE A 218 6.60 1.45 -4.60
N ARG A 219 5.76 2.40 -5.02
CA ARG A 219 5.02 3.29 -4.10
C ARG A 219 3.99 2.55 -3.24
N THR A 220 3.48 1.43 -3.71
CA THR A 220 2.53 0.59 -2.95
C THR A 220 3.28 -0.40 -2.06
N LEU A 221 4.29 -1.12 -2.57
CA LEU A 221 5.04 -2.08 -1.76
C LEU A 221 5.82 -1.39 -0.62
N PHE A 222 6.41 -0.24 -0.92
CA PHE A 222 7.25 0.53 -0.01
C PHE A 222 6.58 1.84 0.42
N PHE A 223 5.32 1.72 0.84
CA PHE A 223 4.51 2.86 1.29
C PHE A 223 4.95 3.47 2.62
N GLY A 224 5.60 2.68 3.50
CA GLY A 224 6.02 3.14 4.82
C GLY A 224 5.17 2.66 6.00
N ILE A 225 4.54 1.48 5.91
CA ILE A 225 3.62 0.96 6.94
C ILE A 225 4.31 0.43 8.22
N TYR A 226 5.63 0.27 8.23
CA TYR A 226 6.36 -0.35 9.35
C TYR A 226 6.67 0.68 10.45
N GLN A 227 5.65 1.01 11.24
CA GLN A 227 5.76 2.03 12.28
C GLN A 227 4.93 1.70 13.53
N SER A 228 5.03 2.58 14.54
CA SER A 228 4.27 2.49 15.79
C SER A 228 2.82 2.94 15.59
N PHE A 229 1.87 2.09 15.95
CA PHE A 229 0.43 2.39 15.90
C PHE A 229 -0.15 2.88 17.24
N GLY A 230 0.69 2.95 18.28
CA GLY A 230 0.27 3.42 19.60
C GLY A 230 -0.77 2.52 20.26
N GLN A 231 -1.25 2.94 21.43
CA GLN A 231 -2.16 2.13 22.28
C GLN A 231 -3.51 1.84 21.65
N ARG A 232 -3.91 2.61 20.64
CA ARG A 232 -5.18 2.45 19.92
C ARG A 232 -5.03 1.67 18.62
N PHE A 233 -3.83 1.18 18.31
CA PHE A 233 -3.52 0.49 17.06
C PHE A 233 -3.88 1.30 15.82
N LYS A 234 -3.81 2.64 15.92
CA LYS A 234 -4.23 3.57 14.88
C LYS A 234 -3.31 4.79 14.84
N ILE A 235 -3.01 5.24 13.64
CA ILE A 235 -2.25 6.45 13.31
C ILE A 235 -3.06 7.32 12.35
N GLU A 236 -2.69 8.60 12.30
CA GLU A 236 -3.20 9.57 11.34
C GLU A 236 -1.99 10.29 10.72
N GLY A 237 -2.09 10.65 9.45
CA GLY A 237 -0.99 11.29 8.73
C GLY A 237 -1.45 11.89 7.41
N GLU A 238 -0.48 12.46 6.70
CA GLU A 238 -0.66 12.91 5.34
C GLU A 238 0.25 12.11 4.42
N GLU A 239 -0.29 11.65 3.31
CA GLU A 239 0.46 10.92 2.29
C GLU A 239 0.09 11.42 0.91
N SER A 240 1.02 11.29 -0.04
CA SER A 240 0.79 11.64 -1.43
C SER A 240 0.88 10.41 -2.33
N PHE A 241 0.17 10.45 -3.45
CA PHE A 241 0.21 9.38 -4.45
C PHE A 241 -0.05 9.96 -5.84
N PRO A 242 0.65 9.48 -6.89
CA PRO A 242 0.62 10.08 -8.23
C PRO A 242 -0.65 9.69 -9.02
N VAL A 243 -1.83 10.12 -8.56
CA VAL A 243 -3.12 9.90 -9.26
C VAL A 243 -3.30 10.82 -10.47
N VAL A 244 -2.54 11.91 -10.52
CA VAL A 244 -2.51 12.87 -11.63
C VAL A 244 -1.08 13.21 -11.97
N ASP A 245 -0.84 13.51 -13.24
CA ASP A 245 0.41 14.11 -13.69
C ASP A 245 0.40 15.59 -13.28
N ASN A 246 1.20 15.91 -12.27
CA ASN A 246 1.35 17.26 -11.75
C ASN A 246 2.75 17.38 -11.13
N PRO A 247 3.43 18.54 -11.24
CA PRO A 247 4.75 18.72 -10.61
C PRO A 247 4.77 18.45 -9.10
N ILE A 248 3.63 18.64 -8.42
CA ILE A 248 3.46 18.32 -7.00
C ILE A 248 2.28 17.36 -6.87
N GLU A 249 2.52 16.18 -6.30
CA GLU A 249 1.46 15.18 -6.06
C GLU A 249 0.36 15.74 -5.13
N PRO A 250 -0.91 15.33 -5.34
CA PRO A 250 -1.98 15.63 -4.39
C PRO A 250 -1.73 14.96 -3.05
N LYS A 251 -2.08 15.65 -1.96
CA LYS A 251 -1.98 15.13 -0.59
C LYS A 251 -3.31 14.63 -0.07
N TYR A 252 -3.26 13.55 0.68
CA TYR A 252 -4.40 12.91 1.32
C TYR A 252 -4.18 12.86 2.81
N LYS A 253 -5.20 13.25 3.57
CA LYS A 253 -5.23 13.00 5.01
C LYS A 253 -5.77 11.60 5.25
N ILE A 254 -4.91 10.72 5.77
CA ILE A 254 -5.20 9.30 5.93
C ILE A 254 -5.24 8.88 7.40
N HIS A 255 -6.02 7.85 7.67
CA HIS A 255 -6.09 7.16 8.94
C HIS A 255 -5.76 5.69 8.68
N VAL A 256 -4.82 5.14 9.43
CA VAL A 256 -4.39 3.74 9.25
C VAL A 256 -4.50 3.02 10.59
N GLU A 257 -5.03 1.80 10.55
CA GLU A 257 -5.27 0.95 11.71
C GLU A 257 -4.69 -0.45 11.45
N VAL A 258 -4.08 -1.04 12.47
CA VAL A 258 -3.59 -2.43 12.44
C VAL A 258 -4.44 -3.31 13.35
N ASP A 259 -4.76 -4.51 12.88
CA ASP A 259 -5.40 -5.51 13.74
C ASP A 259 -4.37 -6.03 14.76
N PRO A 260 -4.65 -5.96 16.07
CA PRO A 260 -3.83 -6.63 17.06
C PRO A 260 -3.91 -8.16 17.02
N VAL A 261 -4.82 -8.71 16.21
CA VAL A 261 -5.06 -10.14 16.05
C VAL A 261 -4.89 -10.52 14.58
N LYS A 262 -4.14 -11.59 14.32
CA LYS A 262 -4.02 -12.21 13.00
C LYS A 262 -5.33 -12.85 12.59
N ASP A 263 -5.61 -12.85 11.29
CA ASP A 263 -6.80 -13.53 10.77
C ASP A 263 -6.66 -15.06 10.76
N GLU A 264 -7.67 -15.73 10.21
CA GLU A 264 -7.71 -17.20 10.09
C GLU A 264 -6.55 -17.77 9.27
N TYR A 265 -5.96 -16.98 8.36
CA TYR A 265 -4.82 -17.35 7.52
C TYR A 265 -3.47 -16.97 8.15
N ASP A 266 -3.47 -16.59 9.43
CA ASP A 266 -2.30 -16.09 10.15
C ASP A 266 -1.69 -14.83 9.54
N LEU A 267 -2.51 -13.97 8.92
CA LEU A 267 -2.06 -12.71 8.36
C LEU A 267 -2.33 -11.53 9.31
N VAL A 268 -1.36 -10.63 9.40
CA VAL A 268 -1.52 -9.32 10.07
C VAL A 268 -2.23 -8.39 9.11
N ASN A 269 -3.33 -7.81 9.57
CA ASN A 269 -4.20 -6.95 8.77
C ASN A 269 -3.96 -5.48 9.09
N ILE A 270 -3.59 -4.68 8.09
CA ILE A 270 -3.51 -3.22 8.20
C ILE A 270 -4.47 -2.62 7.18
N SER A 271 -5.32 -1.71 7.63
CA SER A 271 -6.32 -1.05 6.79
C SER A 271 -6.22 0.46 6.95
N GLY A 272 -6.47 1.21 5.89
CA GLY A 272 -6.47 2.66 5.97
C GLY A 272 -7.41 3.30 4.96
N GLU A 273 -7.91 4.47 5.34
CA GLU A 273 -8.83 5.28 4.56
C GLU A 273 -8.46 6.75 4.69
N GLY A 274 -8.70 7.52 3.64
CA GLY A 274 -8.42 8.94 3.64
C GLY A 274 -9.21 9.71 2.60
N LYS A 275 -9.10 11.03 2.73
CA LYS A 275 -9.68 12.00 1.80
C LYS A 275 -8.59 12.90 1.28
N LEU A 276 -8.79 13.41 0.07
CA LEU A 276 -7.96 14.49 -0.45
C LEU A 276 -7.92 15.61 0.60
N ASN A 277 -6.75 16.18 0.80
CA ASN A 277 -6.48 17.25 1.74
C ASN A 277 -5.43 18.17 1.12
N ASP A 278 -5.85 18.88 0.06
CA ASP A 278 -4.99 19.77 -0.71
C ASP A 278 -5.64 21.15 -0.87
N GLU A 279 -4.87 22.23 -0.80
CA GLU A 279 -5.38 23.59 -0.99
C GLU A 279 -5.72 23.89 -2.46
N ARG A 280 -5.16 23.11 -3.39
CA ARG A 280 -5.43 23.23 -4.82
C ARG A 280 -6.85 22.81 -5.14
N THR A 281 -7.54 23.68 -5.85
CA THR A 281 -8.87 23.41 -6.40
C THR A 281 -8.78 22.45 -7.58
N VAL A 282 -9.93 21.90 -7.99
CA VAL A 282 -10.05 21.12 -9.23
C VAL A 282 -9.50 21.90 -10.44
N TYR A 283 -9.76 23.21 -10.50
CA TYR A 283 -9.24 24.06 -11.56
C TYR A 283 -7.72 24.17 -11.54
N ASP A 284 -7.10 24.30 -10.36
CA ASP A 284 -5.64 24.32 -10.24
C ASP A 284 -5.01 23.03 -10.77
N PHE A 285 -5.60 21.87 -10.43
CA PHE A 285 -5.13 20.58 -10.92
C PHE A 285 -5.32 20.40 -12.44
N ILE A 286 -6.45 20.83 -12.99
CA ILE A 286 -6.70 20.79 -14.45
C ILE A 286 -5.67 21.62 -15.23
N ASN A 287 -5.22 22.74 -14.66
CA ASN A 287 -4.20 23.60 -15.25
C ASN A 287 -2.76 23.24 -14.82
N GLU A 288 -2.56 22.06 -14.22
CA GLU A 288 -1.25 21.55 -13.78
C GLU A 288 -0.51 22.51 -12.82
N SER A 289 -1.24 23.34 -12.08
CA SER A 289 -0.65 24.30 -11.16
C SER A 289 -0.02 23.57 -9.96
N PRO A 290 1.23 23.88 -9.60
CA PRO A 290 1.88 23.28 -8.44
C PRO A 290 1.37 23.85 -7.11
N PHE A 291 0.66 24.98 -7.13
CA PHE A 291 0.11 25.64 -5.93
C PHE A 291 -1.31 26.15 -6.19
N SER A 292 -2.04 26.43 -5.12
CA SER A 292 -3.36 27.06 -5.23
C SER A 292 -3.22 28.47 -5.79
N MET A 293 -3.96 28.80 -6.85
CA MET A 293 -4.01 30.17 -7.37
C MET A 293 -4.85 31.11 -6.50
N THR A 294 -5.62 30.55 -5.56
CA THR A 294 -6.48 31.32 -4.66
C THR A 294 -5.80 31.46 -3.30
N ILE A 295 -5.25 32.64 -3.01
CA ILE A 295 -4.60 32.94 -1.73
C ILE A 295 -5.65 33.39 -0.71
N GLN A 296 -5.80 32.65 0.38
CA GLN A 296 -6.70 32.96 1.50
C GLN A 296 -5.99 32.66 2.82
N ASP A 297 -6.29 33.43 3.88
CA ASP A 297 -5.72 33.20 5.22
C ASP A 297 -6.11 31.84 5.81
N HIS A 298 -7.27 31.32 5.42
CA HIS A 298 -7.80 30.01 5.81
C HIS A 298 -8.32 29.28 4.57
N PRO A 299 -7.44 28.59 3.82
CA PRO A 299 -7.84 27.93 2.58
C PRO A 299 -8.83 26.81 2.86
N VAL A 300 -9.82 26.68 1.99
CA VAL A 300 -10.74 25.54 1.99
C VAL A 300 -10.02 24.35 1.37
N MET A 301 -9.82 23.29 2.16
CA MET A 301 -9.17 22.07 1.68
C MET A 301 -10.10 21.33 0.70
N ASN A 302 -9.56 20.97 -0.46
CA ASN A 302 -10.24 20.13 -1.43
C ASN A 302 -10.29 18.68 -0.92
N ASP A 303 -11.50 18.16 -0.73
CA ASP A 303 -11.78 16.81 -0.23
C ASP A 303 -12.38 15.88 -1.30
N ASN A 304 -12.37 16.30 -2.58
CA ASN A 304 -12.92 15.56 -3.71
C ASN A 304 -11.99 14.45 -4.21
N GLY A 305 -11.60 13.55 -3.32
CA GLY A 305 -10.80 12.40 -3.64
C GLY A 305 -10.77 11.41 -2.48
N ASN A 306 -10.55 10.14 -2.78
CA ASN A 306 -10.52 9.08 -1.79
C ASN A 306 -9.15 8.40 -1.79
N PHE A 307 -8.75 7.90 -0.64
CA PHE A 307 -7.58 7.06 -0.48
C PHE A 307 -7.94 5.83 0.31
N ARG A 308 -7.47 4.66 -0.10
CA ARG A 308 -7.71 3.41 0.61
C ARG A 308 -6.50 2.51 0.51
N ILE A 309 -6.16 1.86 1.62
CA ILE A 309 -5.13 0.82 1.67
C ILE A 309 -5.61 -0.40 2.44
N GLN A 310 -5.17 -1.57 2.02
CA GLN A 310 -5.34 -2.82 2.74
C GLN A 310 -4.09 -3.68 2.54
N TYR A 311 -3.43 -4.04 3.64
CA TYR A 311 -2.19 -4.81 3.64
C TYR A 311 -2.42 -6.06 4.48
N TYR A 312 -2.10 -7.20 3.91
CA TYR A 312 -2.06 -8.49 4.56
C TYR A 312 -0.59 -8.91 4.61
N LEU A 313 -0.03 -8.95 5.82
CA LEU A 313 1.36 -9.33 6.04
C LEU A 313 1.42 -10.74 6.63
N ASN A 314 2.44 -11.50 6.28
CA ASN A 314 2.72 -12.78 6.89
C ASN A 314 2.85 -12.65 8.42
N GLY A 315 2.18 -13.50 9.19
CA GLY A 315 2.15 -13.41 10.65
C GLY A 315 3.49 -13.62 11.35
N GLU A 316 4.46 -14.25 10.69
CA GLU A 316 5.79 -14.53 11.24
C GLU A 316 6.84 -13.55 10.72
N THR A 317 6.91 -13.38 9.40
CA THR A 317 7.94 -12.54 8.77
C THR A 317 7.55 -11.06 8.70
N LEU A 318 6.26 -10.75 8.83
CA LEU A 318 5.67 -9.43 8.62
C LEU A 318 5.91 -8.88 7.21
N LEU A 319 6.31 -9.72 6.25
CA LEU A 319 6.46 -9.33 4.85
C LEU A 319 5.11 -9.35 4.14
N PRO A 320 4.92 -8.53 3.09
CA PRO A 320 3.67 -8.46 2.35
C PRO A 320 3.29 -9.78 1.66
N GLU A 321 2.07 -10.24 1.89
CA GLU A 321 1.45 -11.35 1.16
C GLU A 321 0.46 -10.81 0.13
N THR A 322 -0.41 -9.88 0.53
CA THR A 322 -1.34 -9.21 -0.37
C THR A 322 -1.46 -7.73 -0.01
N LEU A 323 -1.33 -6.85 -0.99
CA LEU A 323 -1.47 -5.41 -0.84
C LEU A 323 -2.53 -4.90 -1.81
N TYR A 324 -3.31 -3.94 -1.34
CA TYR A 324 -4.22 -3.14 -2.14
C TYR A 324 -4.03 -1.68 -1.76
N LEU A 325 -3.86 -0.83 -2.76
CA LEU A 325 -3.90 0.62 -2.62
C LEU A 325 -4.82 1.18 -3.70
N GLU A 326 -5.69 2.10 -3.32
CA GLU A 326 -6.54 2.84 -4.24
C GLU A 326 -6.48 4.33 -3.90
N CYS A 327 -6.37 5.15 -4.94
CA CYS A 327 -6.35 6.59 -4.85
C CYS A 327 -7.24 7.18 -5.95
N SER A 328 -8.14 8.09 -5.60
CA SER A 328 -9.00 8.79 -6.55
C SER A 328 -9.02 10.29 -6.32
N MET A 329 -9.28 11.02 -7.40
CA MET A 329 -9.52 12.46 -7.37
C MET A 329 -10.51 12.84 -8.46
N MET A 330 -11.48 13.70 -8.12
CA MET A 330 -12.41 14.27 -9.06
C MET A 330 -11.76 15.45 -9.79
N LEU A 331 -11.71 15.37 -11.13
CA LEU A 331 -11.39 16.51 -12.00
C LEU A 331 -12.64 16.88 -12.82
N GLU A 332 -12.53 16.98 -14.14
CA GLU A 332 -13.69 16.96 -15.04
C GLU A 332 -14.38 15.58 -15.02
N GLU A 333 -13.57 14.53 -14.96
CA GLU A 333 -13.96 13.14 -14.71
C GLU A 333 -13.15 12.62 -13.52
N GLU A 334 -13.67 11.62 -12.81
CA GLU A 334 -12.92 10.96 -11.75
C GLU A 334 -11.72 10.23 -12.36
N LYS A 335 -10.52 10.57 -11.86
CA LYS A 335 -9.32 9.77 -12.06
C LYS A 335 -9.13 8.88 -10.85
N LYS A 336 -8.94 7.58 -11.10
CA LYS A 336 -8.72 6.59 -10.05
C LYS A 336 -7.62 5.63 -10.45
N ILE A 337 -6.74 5.34 -9.52
CA ILE A 337 -5.69 4.34 -9.65
C ILE A 337 -5.88 3.31 -8.55
N SER A 338 -5.84 2.03 -8.89
CA SER A 338 -5.71 0.97 -7.90
C SER A 338 -4.57 0.03 -8.24
N VAL A 339 -3.89 -0.46 -7.21
CA VAL A 339 -2.74 -1.36 -7.30
C VAL A 339 -3.03 -2.55 -6.41
N VAL A 340 -2.97 -3.74 -6.98
CA VAL A 340 -3.01 -5.02 -6.26
C VAL A 340 -1.66 -5.69 -6.40
N ILE A 341 -1.06 -6.10 -5.29
CA ILE A 341 0.19 -6.85 -5.27
C ILE A 341 -0.07 -8.13 -4.49
N THR A 342 0.19 -9.30 -5.06
CA THR A 342 -0.01 -10.59 -4.39
C THR A 342 1.26 -11.42 -4.49
N ALA A 343 1.74 -11.95 -3.37
CA ALA A 343 2.87 -12.85 -3.34
C ALA A 343 2.55 -14.12 -4.12
N ILE A 344 3.49 -14.54 -4.98
CA ILE A 344 3.37 -15.75 -5.77
C ILE A 344 4.12 -16.85 -5.01
N SER A 345 3.40 -17.91 -4.65
CA SER A 345 3.99 -19.13 -4.12
C SER A 345 4.80 -19.83 -5.21
N GLU A 346 5.99 -20.33 -4.89
CA GLU A 346 6.75 -21.21 -5.81
C GLU A 346 6.10 -22.59 -5.95
#